data_AF-A0A9Q4Q0X4-F1
#
_entry.id   AF-A0A9Q4Q0X4-F1
#
_cell.length_a   1.000
_cell.length_b   1.000
_cell.length_c   1.000
_cell.angle_alpha   90.00
_cell.angle_beta   90.00
_cell.angle_gamma   90.00
#
_symmetry.space_group_name_H-M   'P 1'
#
loop_
_entity.id
_entity.type
_entity.pdbx_description
1 polymer ?
#
loop_
_entity_poly.entity_id
_entity_poly.type
_entity_poly.pdbx_seq_one_letter_code
_entity_poly.pdbx_strand_id
1 'polypeptide(L)'
;MDSIDGVDRRDYLKLAGGAVAGSTAGLSGCLGGNEGGEAGTGTLGTQITDQPGDIADFESCVVTVQGIWIKPTTEDDSDDEDDGSADEENATENDSETDEQDESNVDEGDGREYHEFDEPQEADLVDLQGENTQLVDERELTVREYEYLQLDVTGVTGELKEGGEAEVSTPGNAPLQFKERFEIREDQRTTFVGDFTPVRQGQRDRYLLQPVAKGTRVIYEDSDSDENSTENESEDDM
;
A
#
# COMPACT_ATOMS: atom_id res chain seq x y z
N MET A 1 -32.85 -19.31 -26.11
CA MET A 1 -31.90 -18.26 -26.50
C MET A 1 -32.18 -17.07 -25.62
N ASP A 2 -31.16 -16.74 -24.87
CA ASP A 2 -31.04 -15.79 -23.77
C ASP A 2 -31.64 -14.41 -24.04
N SER A 3 -32.46 -13.92 -23.11
CA SER A 3 -32.76 -12.51 -22.94
C SER A 3 -31.80 -11.98 -21.88
N ILE A 4 -30.96 -11.04 -22.27
CA ILE A 4 -30.01 -10.35 -21.39
C ILE A 4 -30.82 -9.43 -20.46
N ASP A 5 -30.87 -9.79 -19.19
CA ASP A 5 -31.43 -8.97 -18.12
C ASP A 5 -30.42 -7.87 -17.79
N GLY A 6 -30.78 -6.62 -18.06
CA GLY A 6 -29.98 -5.45 -17.72
C GLY A 6 -30.15 -5.13 -16.24
N VAL A 7 -29.09 -5.32 -15.46
CA VAL A 7 -29.07 -4.92 -14.05
C VAL A 7 -28.92 -3.39 -13.99
N ASP A 8 -30.02 -2.72 -13.63
CA ASP A 8 -30.07 -1.32 -13.27
C ASP A 8 -29.27 -1.07 -11.98
N ARG A 9 -28.11 -0.43 -12.13
CA ARG A 9 -27.17 0.04 -11.09
C ARG A 9 -27.67 1.22 -10.23
N ARG A 10 -28.98 1.31 -9.99
CA ARG A 10 -29.60 2.43 -9.25
C ARG A 10 -30.64 1.92 -8.26
N ASP A 11 -30.19 1.22 -7.22
CA ASP A 11 -31.10 0.79 -6.15
C ASP A 11 -30.42 0.55 -4.79
N TYR A 12 -29.49 1.43 -4.36
CA TYR A 12 -28.80 1.25 -3.07
C TYR A 12 -28.97 2.32 -1.99
N LEU A 13 -29.82 3.32 -2.14
CA LEU A 13 -30.06 4.28 -1.05
C LEU A 13 -31.53 4.45 -0.72
N LYS A 14 -32.05 3.46 0.04
CA LYS A 14 -33.22 3.60 0.90
C LYS A 14 -32.99 2.94 2.26
N LEU A 15 -32.02 3.46 3.01
CA LEU A 15 -32.01 3.26 4.47
C LEU A 15 -32.94 4.31 5.10
N ALA A 16 -34.22 3.98 5.18
CA ALA A 16 -35.24 4.83 5.77
C ALA A 16 -35.05 4.89 7.30
N GLY A 17 -35.08 6.12 7.82
CA GLY A 17 -34.77 6.46 9.21
C GLY A 17 -35.61 5.76 10.27
N GLY A 18 -34.92 5.39 11.35
CA GLY A 18 -35.48 5.11 12.67
C GLY A 18 -34.89 6.11 13.67
N ALA A 19 -35.73 6.94 14.27
CA ALA A 19 -35.35 7.94 15.26
C ALA A 19 -34.71 7.31 16.51
N VAL A 20 -33.56 7.82 16.95
CA VAL A 20 -33.06 7.61 18.31
C VAL A 20 -33.03 8.95 19.03
N ALA A 21 -33.90 9.06 20.03
CA ALA A 21 -33.98 10.20 20.92
C ALA A 21 -32.96 10.05 22.07
N GLY A 22 -32.21 11.12 22.35
CA GLY A 22 -31.33 11.25 23.52
C GLY A 22 -30.01 10.51 23.35
N SER A 23 -28.84 11.16 23.44
CA SER A 23 -28.40 11.96 24.57
C SER A 23 -27.21 12.81 24.13
N THR A 24 -27.19 14.08 24.50
CA THR A 24 -25.94 14.86 24.57
C THR A 24 -24.99 14.17 25.54
N ALA A 25 -23.92 13.56 25.05
CA ALA A 25 -22.78 13.13 25.85
C ALA A 25 -21.55 13.88 25.35
N GLY A 26 -20.97 14.67 26.25
CA GLY A 26 -19.91 15.63 25.93
C GLY A 26 -18.60 14.96 25.56
N LEU A 27 -17.96 15.51 24.53
CA LEU A 27 -16.57 15.20 24.18
C LEU A 27 -15.67 15.93 25.18
N SER A 28 -15.23 15.21 26.20
CA SER A 28 -14.14 15.63 27.08
C SER A 28 -13.40 14.40 27.58
N GLY A 29 -12.16 14.22 27.13
CA GLY A 29 -11.19 13.37 27.82
C GLY A 29 -10.29 12.58 26.90
N CYS A 30 -9.12 13.15 26.59
CA CYS A 30 -7.91 12.35 26.42
C CYS A 30 -7.66 11.51 27.69
N LEU A 31 -6.96 10.38 27.52
CA LEU A 31 -6.28 9.52 28.50
C LEU A 31 -6.99 8.20 28.87
N GLY A 32 -6.53 7.13 28.20
CA GLY A 32 -6.09 5.90 28.86
C GLY A 32 -7.15 4.90 29.32
N GLY A 33 -7.29 3.81 28.56
CA GLY A 33 -7.95 2.57 28.97
C GLY A 33 -9.12 2.19 28.08
N ASN A 34 -8.90 1.31 27.09
CA ASN A 34 -9.97 0.89 26.18
C ASN A 34 -10.92 -0.10 26.86
N GLU A 35 -11.93 0.45 27.53
CA GLU A 35 -13.19 -0.20 27.85
C GLU A 35 -14.15 -0.06 26.64
N GLY A 36 -14.19 -1.07 25.76
CA GLY A 36 -15.37 -1.46 24.98
C GLY A 36 -16.07 -0.42 24.09
N GLY A 37 -15.40 0.64 23.64
CA GLY A 37 -15.86 1.46 22.52
C GLY A 37 -15.44 0.84 21.19
N GLU A 38 -16.28 0.91 20.17
CA GLU A 38 -15.89 0.55 18.79
C GLU A 38 -14.74 1.48 18.40
N ALA A 39 -13.55 0.92 18.14
CA ALA A 39 -12.44 1.71 17.65
C ALA A 39 -12.83 2.28 16.28
N GLY A 40 -12.63 3.59 16.09
CA GLY A 40 -12.90 4.24 14.81
C GLY A 40 -12.15 3.55 13.68
N THR A 41 -12.72 3.59 12.48
CA THR A 41 -12.11 3.07 11.26
C THR A 41 -11.75 4.19 10.30
N GLY A 42 -10.68 3.98 9.54
CA GLY A 42 -10.28 4.82 8.41
C GLY A 42 -9.94 3.94 7.21
N THR A 43 -9.83 4.56 6.03
CA THR A 43 -9.59 3.80 4.78
C THR A 43 -8.10 3.73 4.46
N LEU A 44 -7.58 2.52 4.24
CA LEU A 44 -6.27 2.29 3.64
C LEU A 44 -6.45 1.86 2.19
N GLY A 45 -5.82 2.58 1.26
CA GLY A 45 -5.60 2.13 -0.11
C GLY A 45 -4.14 1.72 -0.29
N THR A 46 -3.90 0.48 -0.70
CA THR A 46 -2.55 -0.02 -1.01
C THR A 46 -2.33 0.01 -2.51
N GLN A 47 -1.31 0.76 -2.95
CA GLN A 47 -0.89 0.83 -4.33
C GLN A 47 0.55 0.35 -4.48
N ILE A 48 0.89 -0.10 -5.69
CA ILE A 48 2.24 -0.52 -6.04
C ILE A 48 2.76 0.21 -7.28
N THR A 49 4.08 0.37 -7.34
CA THR A 49 4.82 1.02 -8.43
C THR A 49 6.18 0.34 -8.61
N ASP A 50 6.83 0.60 -9.74
CA ASP A 50 8.20 0.16 -10.01
C ASP A 50 9.09 1.37 -10.34
N GLN A 51 10.16 1.55 -9.55
CA GLN A 51 11.25 2.45 -9.88
C GLN A 51 12.26 1.80 -10.84
N PRO A 52 13.00 2.62 -11.61
CA PRO A 52 13.93 2.10 -12.59
C PRO A 52 15.05 1.29 -11.92
N GLY A 53 15.13 0.02 -12.29
CA GLY A 53 16.24 -0.88 -12.01
C GLY A 53 16.48 -1.83 -13.19
N ASP A 54 16.57 -3.14 -12.93
CA ASP A 54 16.74 -4.15 -13.97
C ASP A 54 15.41 -4.57 -14.64
N ILE A 55 14.30 -3.91 -14.28
CA ILE A 55 12.99 -4.09 -14.93
C ILE A 55 13.05 -3.88 -16.46
N ALA A 56 14.03 -3.10 -16.93
CA ALA A 56 14.24 -2.84 -18.35
C ALA A 56 14.56 -4.10 -19.17
N ASP A 57 14.96 -5.19 -18.53
CA ASP A 57 15.24 -6.48 -19.18
C ASP A 57 13.96 -7.28 -19.51
N PHE A 58 12.82 -6.91 -18.90
CA PHE A 58 11.56 -7.65 -18.97
C PHE A 58 10.62 -7.14 -20.07
N GLU A 59 10.04 -8.06 -20.83
CA GLU A 59 8.88 -7.80 -21.68
C GLU A 59 7.61 -7.73 -20.84
N SER A 60 7.50 -8.60 -19.83
CA SER A 60 6.46 -8.58 -18.79
C SER A 60 7.05 -9.03 -17.45
N CYS A 61 6.60 -8.44 -16.35
CA CYS A 61 6.99 -8.85 -15.00
C CYS A 61 5.75 -8.79 -14.10
N VAL A 62 4.95 -9.86 -14.13
CA VAL A 62 3.66 -9.94 -13.44
C VAL A 62 3.87 -10.45 -12.02
N VAL A 63 3.48 -9.64 -11.03
CA VAL A 63 3.51 -9.98 -9.61
C VAL A 63 2.11 -10.32 -9.14
N THR A 64 1.96 -11.41 -8.39
CA THR A 64 0.70 -11.85 -7.78
C THR A 64 0.74 -11.62 -6.27
N VAL A 65 -0.12 -10.72 -5.78
CA VAL A 65 -0.23 -10.34 -4.36
C VAL A 65 -1.50 -10.94 -3.76
N GLN A 66 -1.39 -11.64 -2.63
CA GLN A 66 -2.53 -12.29 -1.97
C GLN A 66 -3.06 -11.49 -0.77
N GLY A 67 -2.24 -10.65 -0.16
CA GLY A 67 -2.61 -9.95 1.06
C GLY A 67 -1.54 -8.95 1.50
N ILE A 68 -1.79 -8.36 2.65
CA ILE A 68 -0.80 -7.53 3.35
C ILE A 68 -0.66 -7.94 4.80
N TRP A 69 0.54 -7.77 5.32
CA TRP A 69 0.83 -7.74 6.74
C TRP A 69 1.04 -6.29 7.16
N ILE A 70 0.45 -5.87 8.28
CA ILE A 70 0.69 -4.56 8.88
C ILE A 70 1.00 -4.74 10.36
N LYS A 71 1.88 -3.91 10.92
CA LYS A 71 2.17 -3.93 12.36
C LYS A 71 1.70 -2.64 13.01
N PRO A 72 0.72 -2.67 13.91
CA PRO A 72 0.35 -1.51 14.71
C PRO A 72 1.51 -1.08 15.60
N THR A 73 1.73 0.23 15.73
CA THR A 73 2.70 0.75 16.71
C THR A 73 2.18 0.49 18.12
N THR A 74 2.99 -0.14 18.97
CA THR A 74 2.68 -0.29 20.39
C THR A 74 3.57 0.63 21.23
N GLU A 75 3.08 1.08 22.40
CA GLU A 75 3.82 2.00 23.26
C GLU A 75 5.16 1.42 23.78
N ASP A 76 5.39 0.10 23.63
CA ASP A 76 6.62 -0.60 24.00
C ASP A 76 7.65 -0.70 22.84
N ASP A 77 7.26 -0.44 21.58
CA ASP A 77 8.14 -0.53 20.40
C ASP A 77 8.99 0.75 20.17
N SER A 78 9.11 1.61 21.19
CA SER A 78 9.84 2.90 21.09
C SER A 78 11.38 2.78 21.08
N ASP A 79 11.94 1.57 21.14
CA ASP A 79 13.32 1.32 21.59
C ASP A 79 14.12 0.35 20.69
N ASP A 80 13.86 0.28 19.38
CA ASP A 80 14.80 -0.34 18.44
C ASP A 80 15.63 0.72 17.72
N GLU A 81 16.89 0.79 18.10
CA GLU A 81 17.86 1.78 17.70
C GLU A 81 18.16 1.74 16.19
N ASP A 82 17.98 2.89 15.56
CA ASP A 82 18.62 3.30 14.33
C ASP A 82 20.16 3.20 14.48
N ASP A 83 20.74 2.05 14.09
CA ASP A 83 22.19 1.95 13.81
C ASP A 83 22.46 2.45 12.38
N GLY A 84 22.14 3.73 12.17
CA GLY A 84 22.63 4.51 11.05
C GLY A 84 24.14 4.73 11.20
N SER A 85 24.94 3.71 10.89
CA SER A 85 26.39 3.84 10.75
C SER A 85 26.70 4.72 9.54
N ALA A 86 26.77 6.03 9.77
CA ALA A 86 27.31 7.00 8.84
C ALA A 86 28.79 6.71 8.55
N ASP A 87 29.09 6.13 7.39
CA ASP A 87 30.43 6.14 6.80
C ASP A 87 30.40 7.04 5.55
N GLU A 88 30.84 8.29 5.73
CA GLU A 88 31.08 9.22 4.63
C GLU A 88 32.33 8.80 3.85
N GLU A 89 32.17 8.11 2.72
CA GLU A 89 33.24 7.95 1.73
C GLU A 89 32.67 8.10 0.30
N ASN A 90 32.38 9.34 -0.08
CA ASN A 90 32.43 9.94 -1.43
C ASN A 90 32.51 8.97 -2.65
N ALA A 91 31.37 8.71 -3.29
CA ALA A 91 31.30 8.28 -4.69
C ALA A 91 30.07 8.90 -5.38
N THR A 92 30.29 9.44 -6.58
CA THR A 92 29.25 10.00 -7.45
C THR A 92 28.56 8.86 -8.19
N GLU A 93 27.32 8.51 -7.83
CA GLU A 93 26.52 7.56 -8.61
C GLU A 93 25.03 7.95 -8.49
N ASN A 94 24.25 7.70 -9.55
CA ASN A 94 22.84 8.00 -9.66
C ASN A 94 22.04 6.99 -8.81
N ASP A 95 21.73 7.36 -7.58
CA ASP A 95 21.42 6.42 -6.50
C ASP A 95 19.91 6.31 -6.22
N SER A 96 19.28 5.36 -6.92
CA SER A 96 18.01 4.76 -6.50
C SER A 96 18.33 3.82 -5.34
N GLU A 97 18.20 4.30 -4.09
CA GLU A 97 18.47 3.51 -2.88
C GLU A 97 17.45 2.37 -2.77
N THR A 98 17.83 1.23 -3.32
CA THR A 98 17.12 -0.04 -3.17
C THR A 98 17.49 -0.58 -1.78
N ASP A 99 16.48 -0.86 -0.96
CA ASP A 99 16.71 -1.44 0.36
C ASP A 99 16.90 -2.94 0.20
N GLU A 100 18.15 -3.39 0.10
CA GLU A 100 18.45 -4.82 0.04
C GLU A 100 17.95 -5.51 1.31
N GLN A 101 16.81 -6.18 1.20
CA GLN A 101 16.25 -7.00 2.25
C GLN A 101 16.82 -8.42 2.18
N ASP A 102 17.10 -8.95 3.36
CA ASP A 102 17.45 -10.34 3.64
C ASP A 102 16.60 -10.78 4.85
N GLU A 103 16.50 -12.09 5.09
CA GLU A 103 15.71 -12.68 6.19
C GLU A 103 16.04 -12.08 7.57
N SER A 104 17.24 -11.51 7.74
CA SER A 104 17.68 -10.87 8.98
C SER A 104 17.21 -9.41 9.17
N ASN A 105 16.73 -8.75 8.12
CA ASN A 105 16.30 -7.33 8.13
C ASN A 105 14.76 -7.19 8.21
N VAL A 106 14.04 -8.30 8.17
CA VAL A 106 12.57 -8.33 8.11
C VAL A 106 12.03 -8.43 9.52
N ASP A 107 11.07 -7.56 9.86
CA ASP A 107 10.35 -7.68 11.13
C ASP A 107 9.26 -8.75 10.99
N GLU A 108 9.59 -9.97 11.42
CA GLU A 108 8.64 -11.07 11.55
C GLU A 108 8.06 -11.24 12.96
N GLY A 109 8.19 -10.22 13.79
CA GLY A 109 7.78 -10.22 15.19
C GLY A 109 6.29 -10.52 15.42
N ASP A 110 5.97 -10.85 16.66
CA ASP A 110 4.58 -10.97 17.12
C ASP A 110 3.88 -9.60 17.04
N GLY A 111 2.57 -9.59 16.77
CA GLY A 111 1.76 -8.35 16.74
C GLY A 111 1.39 -7.84 15.35
N ARG A 112 1.91 -8.47 14.29
CA ARG A 112 1.47 -8.21 12.91
C ARG A 112 0.07 -8.74 12.68
N GLU A 113 -0.70 -7.99 11.92
CA GLU A 113 -2.06 -8.32 11.50
C GLU A 113 -2.02 -8.68 10.01
N TYR A 114 -2.51 -9.88 9.69
CA TYR A 114 -2.67 -10.31 8.29
C TYR A 114 -4.05 -9.93 7.79
N HIS A 115 -4.07 -9.39 6.58
CA HIS A 115 -5.29 -9.05 5.90
C HIS A 115 -5.22 -9.59 4.45
N GLU A 116 -5.86 -10.74 4.24
CA GLU A 116 -6.02 -11.38 2.94
C GLU A 116 -6.87 -10.49 2.01
N PHE A 117 -6.62 -10.56 0.70
CA PHE A 117 -7.46 -9.94 -0.31
C PHE A 117 -8.65 -10.85 -0.64
N ASP A 118 -9.76 -10.27 -1.11
CA ASP A 118 -10.90 -11.06 -1.58
C ASP A 118 -10.49 -12.03 -2.70
N GLU A 119 -9.60 -11.56 -3.58
CA GLU A 119 -8.97 -12.32 -4.66
C GLU A 119 -7.52 -11.84 -4.82
N PRO A 120 -6.56 -12.73 -5.16
CA PRO A 120 -5.20 -12.31 -5.47
C PRO A 120 -5.19 -11.28 -6.60
N GLN A 121 -4.40 -10.22 -6.44
CA GLN A 121 -4.25 -9.17 -7.45
C GLN A 121 -2.97 -9.37 -8.25
N GLU A 122 -3.06 -9.16 -9.56
CA GLU A 122 -1.92 -9.21 -10.47
C GLU A 122 -1.58 -7.82 -11.00
N ALA A 123 -0.29 -7.53 -11.08
CA ALA A 123 0.22 -6.27 -11.60
C ALA A 123 1.49 -6.50 -12.41
N ASP A 124 1.54 -5.93 -13.62
CA ASP A 124 2.74 -5.97 -14.46
C ASP A 124 3.62 -4.75 -14.16
N LEU A 125 4.78 -4.98 -13.55
CA LEU A 125 5.70 -3.91 -13.16
C LEU A 125 6.26 -3.13 -14.35
N VAL A 126 6.29 -3.73 -15.55
CA VAL A 126 6.70 -3.04 -16.77
C VAL A 126 5.74 -1.89 -17.11
N ASP A 127 4.46 -2.03 -16.77
CA ASP A 127 3.43 -1.00 -16.96
C ASP A 127 3.37 0.02 -15.81
N LEU A 128 4.01 -0.26 -14.67
CA LEU A 128 3.98 0.55 -13.45
C LEU A 128 5.25 1.37 -13.23
N GLN A 129 5.98 1.65 -14.30
CA GLN A 129 7.20 2.44 -14.24
C GLN A 129 6.93 3.91 -13.98
N GLY A 130 7.78 4.53 -13.15
CA GLY A 130 7.81 5.98 -12.95
C GLY A 130 6.69 6.48 -12.03
N GLU A 131 5.73 7.25 -12.57
CA GLU A 131 4.62 7.80 -11.78
C GLU A 131 3.36 6.92 -11.82
N ASN A 132 3.37 5.85 -12.61
CA ASN A 132 2.23 4.97 -12.77
C ASN A 132 2.11 4.03 -11.58
N THR A 133 0.92 4.00 -10.97
CA THR A 133 0.63 3.14 -9.83
C THR A 133 -0.60 2.28 -10.10
N GLN A 134 -0.68 1.12 -9.44
CA GLN A 134 -1.87 0.27 -9.45
C GLN A 134 -2.37 0.03 -8.03
N LEU A 135 -3.67 0.23 -7.80
CA LEU A 135 -4.35 -0.16 -6.56
C LEU A 135 -4.48 -1.69 -6.51
N VAL A 136 -3.98 -2.29 -5.44
CA VAL A 136 -4.07 -3.75 -5.19
C VAL A 136 -5.00 -4.08 -4.03
N ASP A 137 -5.34 -3.10 -3.20
CA ASP A 137 -6.27 -3.32 -2.09
C ASP A 137 -6.83 -1.99 -1.57
N GLU A 138 -8.06 -2.04 -1.07
CA GLU A 138 -8.71 -0.94 -0.36
C GLU A 138 -9.55 -1.51 0.77
N ARG A 139 -9.34 -1.02 2.01
CA ARG A 139 -10.02 -1.57 3.19
C ARG A 139 -10.12 -0.59 4.34
N GLU A 140 -11.03 -0.90 5.25
CA GLU A 140 -11.14 -0.23 6.54
C GLU A 140 -10.19 -0.84 7.56
N LEU A 141 -9.40 0.01 8.22
CA LEU A 141 -8.50 -0.35 9.30
C LEU A 141 -8.79 0.47 10.56
N THR A 142 -8.36 -0.05 11.71
CA THR A 142 -8.47 0.66 12.99
C THR A 142 -7.65 1.94 12.96
N VAL A 143 -8.21 3.02 13.48
CA VAL A 143 -7.54 4.32 13.60
C VAL A 143 -6.43 4.26 14.64
N ARG A 144 -5.18 4.32 14.15
CA ARG A 144 -3.91 4.29 14.92
C ARG A 144 -2.72 4.43 13.96
N GLU A 145 -1.52 4.49 14.54
CA GLU A 145 -0.25 4.42 13.83
C GLU A 145 0.17 2.97 13.56
N TYR A 146 0.83 2.77 12.43
CA TYR A 146 1.37 1.51 11.95
C TYR A 146 2.85 1.70 11.59
N GLU A 147 3.66 0.69 11.88
CA GLU A 147 5.12 0.75 11.76
C GLU A 147 5.60 0.47 10.34
N TYR A 148 4.92 -0.44 9.64
CA TYR A 148 5.21 -0.83 8.27
C TYR A 148 4.02 -1.53 7.62
N LEU A 149 4.12 -1.66 6.30
CA LEU A 149 3.30 -2.53 5.47
C LEU A 149 4.20 -3.55 4.77
N GLN A 150 3.78 -4.80 4.69
CA GLN A 150 4.46 -5.84 3.91
C GLN A 150 3.47 -6.48 2.94
N LEU A 151 3.87 -6.60 1.68
CA LEU A 151 3.09 -7.31 0.66
C LEU A 151 3.34 -8.83 0.75
N ASP A 152 2.27 -9.61 0.72
CA ASP A 152 2.31 -11.07 0.61
C ASP A 152 2.29 -11.45 -0.87
N VAL A 153 3.48 -11.61 -1.45
CA VAL A 153 3.67 -11.99 -2.86
C VAL A 153 3.75 -13.51 -2.96
N THR A 154 2.80 -14.10 -3.68
CA THR A 154 2.71 -15.55 -3.85
C THR A 154 3.42 -16.07 -5.09
N GLY A 155 3.72 -15.18 -6.04
CA GLY A 155 4.41 -15.53 -7.28
C GLY A 155 4.79 -14.32 -8.10
N VAL A 156 5.82 -14.52 -8.92
CA VAL A 156 6.25 -13.56 -9.94
C VAL A 156 6.52 -14.33 -11.24
N THR A 157 5.93 -13.87 -12.33
CA THR A 157 6.14 -14.42 -13.67
C THR A 157 6.83 -13.37 -14.52
N GLY A 158 8.10 -13.62 -14.88
CA GLY A 158 8.91 -12.71 -15.67
C GLY A 158 9.22 -13.27 -17.06
N GLU A 159 8.94 -12.52 -18.11
CA GLU A 159 9.37 -12.81 -19.48
C GLU A 159 10.42 -11.78 -19.92
N LEU A 160 11.55 -12.23 -20.47
CA LEU A 160 12.63 -11.34 -20.89
C LEU A 160 12.45 -10.87 -22.34
N LYS A 161 12.89 -9.64 -22.62
CA LYS A 161 12.91 -9.07 -23.99
C LYS A 161 13.78 -9.86 -24.97
N GLU A 162 14.83 -10.50 -24.48
CA GLU A 162 15.69 -11.37 -25.29
C GLU A 162 15.05 -12.75 -25.56
N GLY A 163 13.88 -13.00 -24.97
CA GLY A 163 13.11 -14.23 -25.03
C GLY A 163 13.44 -15.19 -23.89
N GLY A 164 12.42 -15.90 -23.41
CA GLY A 164 12.53 -16.86 -22.31
C GLY A 164 12.00 -16.31 -20.98
N GLU A 165 11.84 -17.22 -20.02
CA GLU A 165 11.36 -16.90 -18.68
C GLU A 165 12.54 -16.57 -17.75
N ALA A 166 12.37 -15.56 -16.91
CA ALA A 166 13.29 -15.24 -15.83
C ALA A 166 12.79 -15.82 -14.50
N GLU A 167 13.72 -16.32 -13.69
CA GLU A 167 13.41 -16.74 -12.33
C GLU A 167 13.45 -15.50 -11.43
N VAL A 168 12.28 -15.01 -11.02
CA VAL A 168 12.17 -13.87 -10.11
C VAL A 168 11.68 -14.36 -8.75
N SER A 169 12.46 -14.08 -7.72
CA SER A 169 12.14 -14.44 -6.34
C SER A 169 12.00 -13.19 -5.48
N THR A 170 11.31 -13.30 -4.35
CA THR A 170 11.33 -12.30 -3.27
C THR A 170 12.43 -12.63 -2.26
N PRO A 171 12.83 -11.68 -1.40
CA PRO A 171 13.78 -11.94 -0.33
C PRO A 171 13.22 -13.00 0.63
N GLY A 172 14.04 -13.93 1.12
CA GLY A 172 13.64 -14.89 2.15
C GLY A 172 12.36 -15.70 1.86
N ASN A 173 11.56 -15.96 2.91
CA ASN A 173 10.23 -16.57 2.81
C ASN A 173 9.11 -15.58 2.39
N ALA A 174 9.51 -14.47 1.74
CA ALA A 174 8.72 -13.43 1.05
C ALA A 174 8.25 -12.17 1.84
N PRO A 175 9.14 -11.21 2.11
CA PRO A 175 8.72 -9.86 2.45
C PRO A 175 9.23 -8.83 1.44
N LEU A 176 8.30 -8.21 0.74
CA LEU A 176 8.44 -6.83 0.31
C LEU A 176 7.91 -5.97 1.46
N GLN A 177 8.72 -5.80 2.52
CA GLN A 177 8.36 -4.98 3.67
C GLN A 177 8.78 -3.53 3.42
N PHE A 178 7.89 -2.58 3.69
CA PHE A 178 8.14 -1.16 3.57
C PHE A 178 8.14 -0.55 4.96
N LYS A 179 9.32 -0.23 5.50
CA LYS A 179 9.52 0.34 6.84
C LYS A 179 9.13 1.82 6.93
N GLU A 180 8.06 2.19 6.24
CA GLU A 180 7.47 3.52 6.26
C GLU A 180 6.29 3.52 7.24
N ARG A 181 6.38 4.37 8.26
CA ARG A 181 5.30 4.52 9.25
C ARG A 181 4.14 5.27 8.64
N PHE A 182 2.92 4.85 8.95
CA PHE A 182 1.72 5.53 8.48
C PHE A 182 0.61 5.54 9.52
N GLU A 183 -0.29 6.51 9.41
CA GLU A 183 -1.43 6.65 10.31
C GLU A 183 -2.73 6.38 9.55
N ILE A 184 -3.66 5.67 10.18
CA ILE A 184 -5.04 5.59 9.71
C ILE A 184 -5.87 6.55 10.55
N ARG A 185 -6.59 7.47 9.90
CA ARG A 185 -7.44 8.48 10.56
C ARG A 185 -8.90 8.30 10.18
N GLU A 186 -9.79 8.66 11.10
CA GLU A 186 -11.24 8.70 10.83
C GLU A 186 -11.52 9.65 9.66
N ASP A 187 -12.49 9.30 8.82
CA ASP A 187 -12.96 10.11 7.69
C ASP A 187 -11.85 10.53 6.70
N GLN A 188 -10.68 9.87 6.71
CA GLN A 188 -9.61 10.06 5.74
C GLN A 188 -9.27 8.77 5.00
N ARG A 189 -8.82 8.95 3.76
CA ARG A 189 -8.17 7.92 2.97
C ARG A 189 -6.66 8.09 3.09
N THR A 190 -6.01 7.07 3.64
CA THR A 190 -4.56 6.91 3.61
C THR A 190 -4.21 6.03 2.41
N THR A 191 -3.45 6.57 1.46
CA THR A 191 -2.93 5.82 0.31
C THR A 191 -1.46 5.51 0.54
N PHE A 192 -1.13 4.23 0.72
CA PHE A 192 0.24 3.72 0.83
C PHE A 192 0.69 3.23 -0.54
N VAL A 193 1.75 3.82 -1.10
CA VAL A 193 2.34 3.36 -2.36
C VAL A 193 3.66 2.68 -2.04
N GLY A 194 3.71 1.35 -2.22
CA GLY A 194 4.93 0.56 -2.10
C GLY A 194 5.66 0.48 -3.44
N ASP A 195 6.96 0.71 -3.43
CA ASP A 195 7.80 0.67 -4.64
C ASP A 195 8.82 -0.45 -4.54
N PHE A 196 8.94 -1.27 -5.59
CA PHE A 196 9.91 -2.35 -5.63
C PHE A 196 10.38 -2.60 -7.06
N THR A 197 11.65 -3.00 -7.20
CA THR A 197 12.29 -3.27 -8.48
C THR A 197 12.91 -4.67 -8.49
N PRO A 198 12.88 -5.40 -9.61
CA PRO A 198 13.73 -6.57 -9.79
C PRO A 198 15.20 -6.14 -9.87
N VAL A 199 16.08 -6.90 -9.20
CA VAL A 199 17.53 -6.72 -9.20
C VAL A 199 18.20 -8.00 -9.66
N ARG A 200 19.06 -7.91 -10.68
CA ARG A 200 19.69 -9.06 -11.34
C ARG A 200 20.71 -9.75 -10.44
N GLN A 201 20.54 -11.06 -10.26
CA GLN A 201 21.39 -11.90 -9.41
C GLN A 201 22.44 -12.66 -10.23
N GLY A 202 23.61 -12.03 -10.38
CA GLY A 202 24.78 -12.63 -11.01
C GLY A 202 24.66 -12.80 -12.54
N GLN A 203 25.19 -13.91 -13.07
CA GLN A 203 25.31 -14.13 -14.53
C GLN A 203 24.13 -14.88 -15.16
N ARG A 204 23.13 -15.32 -14.37
CA ARG A 204 21.96 -16.06 -14.87
C ARG A 204 20.76 -15.12 -14.94
N ASP A 205 19.72 -15.53 -15.67
CA ASP A 205 18.42 -14.87 -15.77
C ASP A 205 17.60 -15.06 -14.48
N ARG A 206 18.21 -14.67 -13.36
CA ARG A 206 17.63 -14.72 -12.01
C ARG A 206 17.59 -13.32 -11.46
N TYR A 207 16.47 -12.95 -10.87
CA TYR A 207 16.25 -11.63 -10.28
C TYR A 207 15.70 -11.79 -8.88
N LEU A 208 15.98 -10.80 -8.04
CA LEU A 208 15.46 -10.68 -6.70
C LEU A 208 14.64 -9.39 -6.65
N LEU A 209 13.36 -9.50 -6.34
CA LEU A 209 12.47 -8.35 -6.17
C LEU A 209 12.82 -7.66 -4.86
N GLN A 210 13.18 -6.39 -4.89
CA GLN A 210 13.62 -5.64 -3.71
C GLN A 210 12.78 -4.38 -3.52
N PRO A 211 12.36 -4.04 -2.29
CA PRO A 211 11.69 -2.77 -2.03
C PRO A 211 12.65 -1.58 -2.19
N VAL A 212 12.09 -0.44 -2.53
CA VAL A 212 12.79 0.82 -2.74
C VAL A 212 12.26 1.86 -1.76
N ALA A 213 13.01 2.13 -0.69
CA ALA A 213 12.60 3.07 0.35
C ALA A 213 12.23 4.44 -0.21
N LYS A 214 13.10 5.02 -1.06
CA LYS A 214 12.90 6.34 -1.67
C LYS A 214 11.62 6.46 -2.52
N GLY A 215 11.10 5.33 -3.00
CA GLY A 215 9.89 5.28 -3.81
C GLY A 215 8.61 5.09 -3.02
N THR A 216 8.75 4.64 -1.77
CA THR A 216 7.62 4.42 -0.89
C THR A 216 7.07 5.78 -0.44
N ARG A 217 5.76 5.95 -0.54
CA ARG A 217 5.09 7.21 -0.17
C ARG A 217 3.73 6.96 0.48
N VAL A 218 3.37 7.83 1.42
CA VAL A 218 2.07 7.83 2.09
C VAL A 218 1.37 9.15 1.81
N ILE A 219 0.15 9.07 1.28
CA ILE A 219 -0.67 10.21 0.89
C ILE A 219 -1.94 10.20 1.74
N TYR A 220 -2.35 11.36 2.24
CA TYR A 220 -3.55 11.53 3.06
C TYR A 220 -4.54 12.41 2.31
N GLU A 221 -5.75 11.90 2.11
CA GLU A 221 -6.83 12.59 1.41
C GLU A 221 -8.07 12.64 2.30
N ASP A 222 -8.69 13.81 2.42
CA ASP A 222 -9.96 13.94 3.11
C ASP A 222 -11.06 13.27 2.28
N SER A 223 -11.84 12.39 2.91
CA SER A 223 -12.89 11.61 2.23
C SER A 223 -14.06 12.48 1.74
N ASP A 224 -14.13 13.72 2.19
CA ASP A 224 -15.14 14.72 1.81
C ASP A 224 -14.76 15.56 0.57
N SER A 225 -13.66 15.22 -0.13
CA SER A 225 -13.19 15.98 -1.29
C SER A 225 -13.95 15.65 -2.59
N ASP A 226 -15.27 15.49 -2.52
CA ASP A 226 -16.15 15.49 -3.69
C ASP A 226 -16.95 16.80 -3.74
N GLU A 227 -16.64 17.61 -4.76
CA GLU A 227 -17.47 18.69 -5.33
C GLU A 227 -17.70 19.97 -4.50
N ASN A 228 -16.85 21.00 -4.72
CA ASN A 228 -17.37 22.31 -5.14
C ASN A 228 -16.29 23.21 -5.77
N SER A 229 -15.87 22.88 -6.98
CA SER A 229 -15.27 23.88 -7.88
C SER A 229 -15.99 23.83 -9.21
N THR A 230 -17.21 24.37 -9.25
CA THR A 230 -17.76 24.87 -10.51
C THR A 230 -17.82 26.38 -10.45
N GLU A 231 -17.00 26.94 -11.33
CA GLU A 231 -16.70 28.34 -11.50
C GLU A 231 -17.95 29.18 -11.77
N ASN A 232 -17.86 30.39 -11.24
CA ASN A 232 -18.73 31.51 -11.47
C ASN A 232 -18.55 31.98 -12.94
N GLU A 233 -19.41 31.55 -13.86
CA GLU A 233 -19.57 32.20 -15.16
C GLU A 233 -20.89 32.95 -15.20
N SER A 234 -20.76 34.26 -15.36
CA SER A 234 -21.83 35.24 -15.43
C SER A 234 -22.11 35.49 -16.90
N GLU A 235 -23.32 35.26 -17.40
CA GLU A 235 -23.75 35.97 -18.60
C GLU A 235 -25.27 36.18 -18.67
N ASP A 236 -25.60 37.47 -18.73
CA ASP A 236 -26.79 38.14 -19.23
C ASP A 236 -27.49 37.52 -20.47
N ASP A 237 -28.75 37.95 -20.63
CA ASP A 237 -29.56 38.02 -21.87
C ASP A 237 -30.56 36.87 -22.14
N MET A 238 -31.84 37.11 -21.79
CA MET A 238 -32.96 37.31 -22.74
C MET A 238 -34.28 37.67 -22.03
#